data_AF-A0A2E5PUG4-F1
#
_entry.id   AF-A0A2E5PUG4-F1
#
_cell.length_a   1.000
_cell.length_b   1.000
_cell.length_c   1.000
_cell.angle_alpha   90.00
_cell.angle_beta   90.00
_cell.angle_gamma   90.00
#
_symmetry.space_group_name_H-M   'P 1'
#
loop_
_entity.id
_entity.type
_entity.pdbx_description
1 polymer ?
#
loop_
_entity_poly.entity_id
_entity_poly.type
_entity_poly.pdbx_seq_one_letter_code
_entity_poly.pdbx_strand_id
1 'polypeptide(L)'
;MLTLATITKQLYLFYGFPLVYLFLRKYIENYRWKILFMGFFSGIIMLSINYLLYLYGLDVNSSAPIERSSTVQLNVGRLPTDWKRYIHIIQTVLSTWFLEMYVNTAAIPIFIYGVYLSIKNKQWKSNYSGFWIMWILSFVIMFITFIDKFEHHGYYLTSVSILAALGSTYGMMNLLKKSFGRKMVIFLVLLMPLVMVGRVSHRWIDNKQVPNELIYSSHVFQKILPQNEKIIIHGDSTPLVYLYYLNRKGLSLDLNALSVNKMSEYKKKGIKWLVSDTDPSEFQVLKNFQYSKIIEIGSFHIIKL
;
A
#
# COMPACT_ATOMS: atom_id res chain seq x y z
N MET A 1 9.52 -14.25 -10.37
CA MET A 1 9.08 -13.19 -9.42
C MET A 1 8.47 -11.97 -10.13
N LEU A 2 9.14 -11.32 -11.09
CA LEU A 2 8.59 -10.16 -11.82
C LEU A 2 7.26 -10.44 -12.53
N THR A 3 7.15 -11.61 -13.19
CA THR A 3 5.93 -12.13 -13.83
C THR A 3 4.79 -12.41 -12.84
N LEU A 4 5.12 -12.75 -11.59
CA LEU A 4 4.13 -12.94 -10.53
C LEU A 4 3.69 -11.59 -9.95
N ALA A 5 4.63 -10.67 -9.71
CA ALA A 5 4.33 -9.32 -9.23
C ALA A 5 3.38 -8.56 -10.19
N THR A 6 3.65 -8.65 -11.49
CA THR A 6 2.81 -8.14 -12.61
C THR A 6 1.39 -8.69 -12.63
N ILE A 7 1.15 -9.90 -12.11
CA ILE A 7 -0.20 -10.50 -12.05
C ILE A 7 -0.96 -10.06 -10.79
N THR A 8 -0.26 -9.66 -9.72
CA THR A 8 -0.88 -9.35 -8.42
C THR A 8 -1.38 -7.90 -8.25
N LYS A 9 -0.83 -6.92 -8.98
CA LYS A 9 -1.37 -5.56 -9.06
C LYS A 9 -1.14 -4.99 -10.46
N GLN A 10 -2.18 -4.38 -11.02
CA GLN A 10 -2.17 -3.76 -12.37
C GLN A 10 -0.99 -2.79 -12.58
N LEU A 11 -0.53 -2.15 -11.51
CA LEU A 11 0.62 -1.23 -11.48
C LEU A 11 1.94 -1.88 -11.89
N TYR A 12 2.07 -3.19 -11.72
CA TYR A 12 3.31 -3.86 -12.06
C TYR A 12 3.42 -4.14 -13.57
N LEU A 13 2.34 -3.97 -14.36
CA LEU A 13 2.38 -4.08 -15.83
C LEU A 13 3.43 -3.16 -16.46
N PHE A 14 3.74 -2.02 -15.85
CA PHE A 14 4.81 -1.14 -16.32
C PHE A 14 6.17 -1.86 -16.33
N TYR A 15 6.42 -2.84 -15.44
CA TYR A 15 7.64 -3.65 -15.46
C TYR A 15 7.69 -4.68 -16.59
N GLY A 16 6.70 -4.69 -17.48
CA GLY A 16 6.79 -5.34 -18.79
C GLY A 16 7.89 -4.73 -19.67
N PHE A 17 8.20 -3.44 -19.55
CA PHE A 17 9.22 -2.80 -20.39
C PHE A 17 10.63 -3.40 -20.22
N PRO A 18 11.16 -3.63 -18.99
CA PRO A 18 12.40 -4.38 -18.79
C PRO A 18 12.38 -5.77 -19.45
N LEU A 19 11.26 -6.48 -19.39
CA LEU A 19 11.11 -7.80 -20.00
C LEU A 19 11.15 -7.70 -21.52
N VAL A 20 10.41 -6.75 -22.12
CA VAL A 20 10.44 -6.47 -23.56
C VAL A 20 11.87 -6.20 -24.02
N TYR A 21 12.62 -5.40 -23.28
CA TYR A 21 14.03 -5.15 -23.59
C TYR A 21 14.87 -6.44 -23.57
N LEU A 22 14.69 -7.31 -22.58
CA LEU A 22 15.42 -8.59 -22.54
C LEU A 22 15.10 -9.48 -23.74
N PHE A 23 13.82 -9.57 -24.15
CA PHE A 23 13.41 -10.32 -25.34
C PHE A 23 13.98 -9.72 -26.63
N LEU A 24 13.88 -8.40 -26.81
CA LEU A 24 14.41 -7.70 -27.98
C LEU A 24 15.93 -7.84 -28.07
N ARG A 25 16.64 -7.64 -26.97
CA ARG A 25 18.09 -7.82 -26.93
C ARG A 25 18.48 -9.25 -27.27
N LYS A 26 17.84 -10.25 -26.66
CA LYS A 26 18.16 -11.65 -26.92
C LYS A 26 17.83 -12.05 -28.36
N TYR A 27 16.79 -11.47 -28.94
CA TYR A 27 16.51 -11.60 -30.37
C TYR A 27 17.64 -11.00 -31.22
N ILE A 28 18.06 -9.76 -30.96
CA ILE A 28 19.15 -9.11 -31.71
C ILE A 28 20.45 -9.92 -31.63
N GLU A 29 20.75 -10.52 -30.47
CA GLU A 29 21.95 -11.34 -30.27
C GLU A 29 21.92 -12.69 -31.02
N ASN A 30 20.73 -13.28 -31.25
CA ASN A 30 20.63 -14.66 -31.76
C ASN A 30 19.84 -14.79 -33.07
N TYR A 31 19.17 -13.73 -33.51
CA TYR A 31 18.25 -13.67 -34.65
C TYR A 31 17.19 -14.79 -34.68
N ARG A 32 16.73 -15.24 -33.51
CA ARG A 32 15.73 -16.31 -33.37
C ARG A 32 14.33 -15.76 -33.11
N TRP A 33 13.48 -15.78 -34.13
CA TRP A 33 12.07 -15.36 -34.03
C TRP A 33 11.28 -16.06 -32.92
N LYS A 34 11.61 -17.33 -32.60
CA LYS A 34 11.02 -18.07 -31.47
C LYS A 34 11.08 -17.29 -30.15
N ILE A 35 12.13 -16.51 -29.94
CA ILE A 35 12.32 -15.70 -28.72
C ILE A 35 11.28 -14.57 -28.65
N LEU A 36 11.04 -13.89 -29.78
CA LEU A 36 10.01 -12.85 -29.85
C LEU A 36 8.62 -13.44 -29.70
N PHE A 37 8.33 -14.58 -30.34
CA PHE A 37 7.05 -15.27 -30.15
C PHE A 37 6.81 -15.65 -28.69
N MET A 38 7.83 -16.22 -28.01
CA MET A 38 7.73 -16.53 -26.58
C MET A 38 7.45 -15.27 -25.75
N GLY A 39 8.15 -14.17 -26.01
CA GLY A 39 7.92 -12.90 -25.32
C GLY A 39 6.52 -12.34 -25.56
N PHE A 40 6.05 -12.37 -26.80
CA PHE A 40 4.73 -11.92 -27.21
C PHE A 40 3.61 -12.73 -26.54
N PHE A 41 3.64 -14.06 -26.64
CA PHE A 41 2.64 -14.92 -26.01
C PHE A 41 2.67 -14.82 -24.49
N SER A 42 3.85 -14.69 -23.89
CA SER A 42 3.96 -14.44 -22.44
C SER A 42 3.31 -13.11 -22.06
N GLY A 43 3.52 -12.06 -22.85
CA GLY A 43 2.90 -10.75 -22.67
C GLY A 43 1.37 -10.82 -22.78
N ILE A 44 0.84 -11.50 -23.79
CA ILE A 44 -0.61 -11.73 -23.95
C ILE A 44 -1.17 -12.41 -22.72
N ILE A 45 -0.60 -13.53 -22.28
CA ILE A 45 -1.09 -14.29 -21.12
C ILE A 45 -1.15 -13.39 -19.88
N MET A 46 -0.08 -12.61 -19.62
CA MET A 46 -0.03 -11.71 -18.47
C MET A 46 -1.06 -10.59 -18.55
N LEU A 47 -1.24 -9.98 -19.74
CA LEU A 47 -2.24 -8.93 -19.96
C LEU A 47 -3.66 -9.47 -19.85
N SER A 48 -3.93 -10.66 -20.40
CA SER A 48 -5.23 -11.33 -20.30
C SER A 48 -5.61 -11.62 -18.85
N ILE A 49 -4.67 -12.17 -18.05
CA ILE A 49 -4.93 -12.42 -16.62
C ILE A 49 -5.22 -11.11 -15.88
N ASN A 50 -4.42 -10.06 -16.11
CA ASN A 50 -4.65 -8.75 -15.50
C ASN A 50 -5.99 -8.14 -15.92
N TYR A 51 -6.37 -8.29 -17.18
CA TYR A 51 -7.64 -7.80 -17.70
C TYR A 51 -8.83 -8.53 -17.08
N LEU A 52 -8.75 -9.86 -16.92
CA LEU A 52 -9.79 -10.63 -16.23
C LEU A 52 -9.92 -10.21 -14.76
N LEU A 53 -8.80 -9.99 -14.06
CA LEU A 53 -8.81 -9.47 -12.69
C LEU A 53 -9.38 -8.04 -12.62
N TYR A 54 -9.11 -7.21 -13.61
CA TYR A 54 -9.70 -5.87 -13.73
C TYR A 54 -11.21 -5.93 -13.90
N LEU A 55 -11.71 -6.78 -14.81
CA LEU A 55 -13.14 -6.98 -15.02
C LEU A 55 -13.84 -7.52 -13.77
N TYR A 56 -13.23 -8.50 -13.09
CA TYR A 56 -13.73 -9.00 -11.82
C TYR A 56 -13.76 -7.90 -10.75
N GLY A 57 -12.72 -7.09 -10.66
CA GLY A 57 -12.67 -5.94 -9.75
C GLY A 57 -13.78 -4.92 -10.03
N LEU A 58 -14.07 -4.63 -11.30
CA LEU A 58 -15.17 -3.75 -11.70
C LEU A 58 -16.52 -4.30 -11.28
N ASP A 59 -16.76 -5.60 -11.52
CA ASP A 59 -18.02 -6.29 -11.17
C ASP A 59 -18.28 -6.32 -9.67
N VAL A 60 -17.24 -6.64 -8.88
CA VAL A 60 -17.32 -6.60 -7.42
C VAL A 60 -17.57 -5.18 -6.93
N ASN A 61 -16.94 -4.18 -7.55
CA ASN A 61 -17.08 -2.79 -7.14
C ASN A 61 -18.47 -2.22 -7.49
N SER A 62 -18.99 -2.50 -8.69
CA SER A 62 -20.34 -2.07 -9.10
C SER A 62 -21.44 -2.72 -8.27
N SER A 63 -21.21 -3.95 -7.80
CA SER A 63 -22.14 -4.71 -6.96
C SER A 63 -22.03 -4.37 -5.47
N ALA A 64 -21.02 -3.61 -5.05
CA ALA A 64 -20.80 -3.26 -3.65
C ALA A 64 -21.67 -2.05 -3.22
N PRO A 65 -22.11 -1.98 -1.95
CA PRO A 65 -22.75 -0.78 -1.40
C PRO A 65 -21.88 0.46 -1.62
N ILE A 66 -22.48 1.64 -1.81
CA ILE A 66 -21.74 2.88 -2.11
C ILE A 66 -20.71 3.25 -1.02
N GLU A 67 -20.98 2.84 0.20
CA GLU A 67 -20.14 3.01 1.38
C GLU A 67 -18.87 2.13 1.32
N ARG A 68 -18.85 1.15 0.41
CA ARG A 68 -17.70 0.28 0.10
C ARG A 68 -17.15 0.47 -1.31
N SER A 69 -17.99 0.87 -2.28
CA SER A 69 -17.66 0.85 -3.72
C SER A 69 -16.77 1.99 -4.23
N SER A 70 -16.13 2.73 -3.33
CA SER A 70 -15.25 3.87 -3.64
C SER A 70 -13.78 3.60 -3.36
N THR A 71 -13.44 2.44 -2.81
CA THR A 71 -12.09 2.17 -2.26
C THR A 71 -11.14 1.51 -3.26
N VAL A 72 -11.67 0.81 -4.25
CA VAL A 72 -10.88 0.27 -5.37
C VAL A 72 -10.90 1.29 -6.50
N GLN A 73 -9.92 2.19 -6.50
CA GLN A 73 -9.75 3.10 -7.63
C GLN A 73 -9.19 2.32 -8.83
N LEU A 74 -10.12 1.88 -9.68
CA LEU A 74 -9.84 1.21 -10.96
C LEU A 74 -9.57 2.21 -12.10
N ASN A 75 -9.76 3.51 -11.84
CA ASN A 75 -9.53 4.58 -12.81
C ASN A 75 -8.09 5.12 -12.71
N VAL A 76 -7.59 5.63 -13.84
CA VAL A 76 -6.33 6.37 -13.91
C VAL A 76 -6.41 7.58 -12.97
N GLY A 77 -5.36 7.80 -12.18
CA GLY A 77 -5.28 8.95 -11.29
C GLY A 77 -5.37 10.25 -12.09
N ARG A 78 -6.09 11.24 -11.58
CA ARG A 78 -6.03 12.59 -12.18
C ARG A 78 -4.70 13.21 -11.80
N LEU A 79 -4.08 13.87 -12.77
CA LEU A 79 -2.94 14.74 -12.50
C LEU A 79 -3.39 15.88 -11.57
N PRO A 80 -2.64 16.22 -10.51
CA PRO A 80 -2.93 17.37 -9.68
C PRO A 80 -3.08 18.62 -10.56
N THR A 81 -4.01 19.51 -10.23
CA THR A 81 -4.16 20.79 -10.92
C THR A 81 -3.28 21.89 -10.30
N ASP A 82 -2.87 21.71 -9.03
CA ASP A 82 -2.03 22.64 -8.29
C ASP A 82 -0.57 22.19 -8.25
N TRP A 83 0.33 23.09 -8.65
CA TRP A 83 1.78 22.90 -8.61
C TRP A 83 2.32 22.68 -7.20
N LYS A 84 1.73 23.31 -6.18
CA LYS A 84 2.16 23.09 -4.78
C LYS A 84 1.95 21.65 -4.36
N ARG A 85 0.81 21.05 -4.73
CA ARG A 85 0.51 19.64 -4.48
C ARG A 85 1.50 18.72 -5.20
N TYR A 86 1.86 19.02 -6.44
CA TYR A 86 2.91 18.28 -7.16
C TYR A 86 4.24 18.25 -6.42
N ILE A 87 4.73 19.42 -6.01
CA ILE A 87 6.00 19.53 -5.27
C ILE A 87 5.91 18.75 -3.96
N HIS A 88 4.80 18.87 -3.24
CA HIS A 88 4.58 18.15 -1.99
C HIS A 88 4.64 16.64 -2.18
N ILE A 89 3.98 16.09 -3.21
CA ILE A 89 4.02 14.66 -3.51
C ILE A 89 5.45 14.22 -3.85
N ILE A 90 6.16 14.96 -4.70
CA ILE A 90 7.54 14.65 -5.08
C ILE A 90 8.45 14.65 -3.86
N GLN A 91 8.32 15.64 -2.98
CA GLN A 91 9.06 15.71 -1.72
C GLN A 91 8.79 14.46 -0.88
N THR A 92 7.51 14.15 -0.61
CA THR A 92 7.10 12.97 0.18
C THR A 92 7.64 11.66 -0.43
N VAL A 93 7.63 11.53 -1.76
CA VAL A 93 8.18 10.37 -2.48
C VAL A 93 9.68 10.24 -2.27
N LEU A 94 10.43 11.33 -2.40
CA LEU A 94 11.88 11.31 -2.32
C LEU A 94 12.37 11.21 -0.86
N SER A 95 11.83 12.00 0.06
CA SER A 95 12.25 11.99 1.47
C SER A 95 11.61 10.84 2.23
N THR A 96 10.31 10.92 2.49
CA THR A 96 9.59 10.06 3.43
C THR A 96 9.52 8.61 2.94
N TRP A 97 9.18 8.41 1.67
CA TRP A 97 9.06 7.07 1.13
C TRP A 97 10.41 6.52 0.70
N PHE A 98 11.13 7.16 -0.21
CA PHE A 98 12.37 6.57 -0.74
C PHE A 98 13.51 6.56 0.28
N LEU A 99 13.96 7.73 0.75
CA LEU A 99 15.13 7.83 1.62
C LEU A 99 14.88 7.27 3.02
N GLU A 100 13.79 7.66 3.69
CA GLU A 100 13.55 7.21 5.06
C GLU A 100 13.05 5.76 5.14
N MET A 101 12.17 5.33 4.22
CA MET A 101 11.57 3.98 4.28
C MET A 101 12.39 2.92 3.57
N TYR A 102 12.79 3.13 2.32
CA TYR A 102 13.44 2.10 1.51
C TYR A 102 14.97 2.11 1.65
N VAL A 103 15.58 3.29 1.80
CA VAL A 103 17.02 3.37 2.09
C VAL A 103 17.28 3.17 3.58
N ASN A 104 16.46 3.76 4.47
CA ASN A 104 16.72 3.99 5.90
C ASN A 104 17.61 5.23 6.11
N THR A 105 17.16 6.16 6.96
CA THR A 105 17.86 7.42 7.23
C THR A 105 19.32 7.22 7.66
N ALA A 106 19.61 6.18 8.45
CA ALA A 106 20.99 5.84 8.83
C ALA A 106 21.83 5.31 7.66
N ALA A 107 21.20 4.68 6.66
CA ALA A 107 21.90 4.14 5.49
C ALA A 107 22.11 5.18 4.38
N ILE A 108 21.49 6.36 4.45
CA ILE A 108 21.59 7.40 3.41
C ILE A 108 23.05 7.70 3.00
N PRO A 109 24.02 7.87 3.93
CA PRO A 109 25.41 8.12 3.55
C PRO A 109 26.03 6.97 2.74
N ILE A 110 25.72 5.72 3.11
CA ILE A 110 26.19 4.52 2.39
C ILE A 110 25.57 4.49 0.99
N PHE A 111 24.26 4.73 0.88
CA PHE A 111 23.55 4.78 -0.38
C PHE A 111 24.10 5.85 -1.32
N ILE A 112 24.25 7.09 -0.84
CA ILE A 112 24.81 8.20 -1.64
C ILE A 112 26.23 7.87 -2.11
N TYR A 113 27.06 7.28 -1.24
CA TYR A 113 28.41 6.85 -1.64
C TYR A 113 28.38 5.79 -2.75
N GLY A 114 27.46 4.84 -2.67
CA GLY A 114 27.25 3.84 -3.73
C GLY A 114 26.77 4.44 -5.05
N VAL A 115 25.85 5.40 -5.01
CA VAL A 115 25.41 6.14 -6.20
C VAL A 115 26.59 6.91 -6.80
N TYR A 116 27.33 7.65 -5.99
CA TYR A 116 28.54 8.37 -6.42
C TYR A 116 29.55 7.44 -7.11
N LEU A 117 29.86 6.29 -6.50
CA LEU A 117 30.79 5.33 -7.11
C LEU A 117 30.23 4.71 -8.39
N SER A 118 28.93 4.50 -8.48
CA SER A 118 28.29 3.94 -9.68
C SER A 118 28.45 4.91 -10.85
N ILE A 119 28.31 6.20 -10.57
CA ILE A 119 28.53 7.27 -11.53
C ILE A 119 30.01 7.38 -11.89
N LYS A 120 30.89 7.49 -10.88
CA LYS A 120 32.33 7.63 -11.06
C LYS A 120 32.92 6.49 -11.93
N ASN A 121 32.48 5.27 -11.68
CA ASN A 121 32.97 4.08 -12.37
C ASN A 121 32.18 3.76 -13.65
N LYS A 122 31.31 4.66 -14.11
CA LYS A 122 30.55 4.55 -15.37
C LYS A 122 29.77 3.24 -15.49
N GLN A 123 29.15 2.77 -14.41
CA GLN A 123 28.41 1.48 -14.39
C GLN A 123 27.24 1.44 -15.38
N TRP A 124 26.77 2.60 -15.85
CA TRP A 124 25.79 2.72 -16.94
C TRP A 124 26.31 2.23 -18.30
N LYS A 125 27.63 2.03 -18.46
CA LYS A 125 28.21 1.40 -19.65
C LYS A 125 28.20 -0.13 -19.59
N SER A 126 27.72 -0.72 -18.49
CA SER A 126 27.62 -2.17 -18.38
C SER A 126 26.64 -2.74 -19.39
N ASN A 127 26.83 -4.01 -19.73
CA ASN A 127 25.92 -4.75 -20.58
C ASN A 127 24.48 -4.76 -20.06
N TYR A 128 24.24 -4.53 -18.76
CA TYR A 128 22.91 -4.58 -18.16
C TYR A 128 22.22 -3.21 -18.08
N SER A 129 22.85 -2.13 -18.55
CA SER A 129 22.32 -0.78 -18.40
C SER A 129 20.97 -0.57 -19.06
N GLY A 130 20.73 -1.16 -20.24
CA GLY A 130 19.44 -1.07 -20.92
C GLY A 130 18.29 -1.64 -20.10
N PHE A 131 18.51 -2.71 -19.32
CA PHE A 131 17.48 -3.25 -18.42
C PHE A 131 17.10 -2.23 -17.36
N TRP A 132 18.09 -1.59 -16.72
CA TRP A 132 17.85 -0.60 -15.66
C TRP A 132 17.27 0.71 -16.20
N ILE A 133 17.65 1.13 -17.41
CA ILE A 133 17.03 2.29 -18.08
C ILE A 133 15.55 2.03 -18.32
N MET A 134 15.19 0.86 -18.86
CA MET A 134 13.78 0.50 -19.07
C MET A 134 13.02 0.37 -17.75
N TRP A 135 13.69 -0.08 -16.68
CA TRP A 135 13.11 -0.14 -15.35
C TRP A 135 12.77 1.25 -14.80
N ILE A 136 13.70 2.19 -14.91
CA ILE A 136 13.49 3.58 -14.50
C ILE A 136 12.37 4.21 -15.34
N LEU A 137 12.37 3.98 -16.66
CA LEU A 137 11.29 4.47 -17.54
C LEU A 137 9.92 3.91 -17.14
N SER A 138 9.85 2.63 -16.80
CA SER A 138 8.64 1.98 -16.28
C SER A 138 8.14 2.68 -15.02
N PHE A 139 9.07 2.96 -14.09
CA PHE A 139 8.75 3.65 -12.86
C PHE A 139 8.27 5.09 -13.11
N VAL A 140 8.89 5.83 -14.03
CA VAL A 140 8.47 7.19 -14.39
C VAL A 140 7.06 7.20 -14.95
N ILE A 141 6.74 6.26 -15.86
CA ILE A 141 5.38 6.13 -16.41
C ILE A 141 4.39 5.81 -15.29
N MET A 142 4.69 4.81 -14.46
CA MET A 142 3.86 4.46 -13.30
C MET A 142 3.67 5.64 -12.35
N PHE A 143 4.74 6.40 -12.09
CA PHE A 143 4.73 7.57 -11.22
C PHE A 143 3.76 8.63 -11.74
N ILE A 144 3.86 8.98 -13.02
CA ILE A 144 2.99 9.98 -13.66
C ILE A 144 1.53 9.51 -13.66
N THR A 145 1.27 8.24 -13.99
CA THR A 145 -0.10 7.69 -14.06
C THR A 145 -0.77 7.62 -12.68
N PHE A 146 0.01 7.49 -11.60
CA PHE A 146 -0.51 7.27 -10.24
C PHE A 146 0.00 8.31 -9.23
N ILE A 147 0.37 9.50 -9.67
CA ILE A 147 1.06 10.49 -8.82
C ILE A 147 0.29 10.80 -7.53
N ASP A 148 -1.03 10.98 -7.63
CA ASP A 148 -1.92 11.24 -6.48
C ASP A 148 -1.89 10.14 -5.42
N LYS A 149 -1.50 8.91 -5.77
CA LYS A 149 -1.40 7.79 -4.83
C LYS A 149 -0.18 7.88 -3.94
N PHE A 150 0.88 8.50 -4.43
CA PHE A 150 2.13 8.59 -3.69
C PHE A 150 2.05 9.56 -2.51
N GLU A 151 1.03 10.40 -2.43
CA GLU A 151 0.77 11.25 -1.26
C GLU A 151 0.54 10.41 0.01
N HIS A 152 -0.23 9.33 -0.11
CA HIS A 152 -0.67 8.53 1.04
C HIS A 152 -0.12 7.10 1.06
N HIS A 153 0.46 6.62 -0.05
CA HIS A 153 0.80 5.21 -0.21
C HIS A 153 2.24 5.00 -0.67
N GLY A 154 3.16 4.81 0.28
CA GLY A 154 4.56 4.50 -0.02
C GLY A 154 4.81 3.14 -0.68
N TYR A 155 3.85 2.19 -0.61
CA TYR A 155 4.05 0.84 -1.17
C TYR A 155 4.16 0.83 -2.71
N TYR A 156 3.71 1.87 -3.40
CA TYR A 156 3.91 2.02 -4.85
C TYR A 156 5.40 2.17 -5.23
N LEU A 157 6.26 2.58 -4.28
CA LEU A 157 7.72 2.63 -4.46
C LEU A 157 8.42 1.28 -4.23
N THR A 158 7.70 0.19 -3.94
CA THR A 158 8.35 -1.11 -3.64
C THR A 158 9.29 -1.54 -4.77
N SER A 159 8.98 -1.18 -6.01
CA SER A 159 9.81 -1.46 -7.18
C SER A 159 11.13 -0.67 -7.25
N VAL A 160 11.24 0.48 -6.59
CA VAL A 160 12.50 1.23 -6.46
C VAL A 160 13.32 0.81 -5.25
N SER A 161 12.78 -0.05 -4.36
CA SER A 161 13.54 -0.65 -3.26
C SER A 161 14.78 -1.41 -3.74
N ILE A 162 14.71 -2.01 -4.93
CA ILE A 162 15.85 -2.70 -5.55
C ILE A 162 16.98 -1.71 -5.84
N LEU A 163 16.66 -0.48 -6.28
CA LEU A 163 17.67 0.55 -6.51
C LEU A 163 18.31 1.02 -5.20
N ALA A 164 17.49 1.17 -4.14
CA ALA A 164 17.99 1.46 -2.80
C ALA A 164 18.94 0.36 -2.30
N ALA A 165 18.58 -0.91 -2.48
CA ALA A 165 19.40 -2.06 -2.11
C ALA A 165 20.71 -2.11 -2.90
N LEU A 166 20.66 -1.92 -4.23
CA LEU A 166 21.86 -1.93 -5.09
C LEU A 166 22.82 -0.79 -4.75
N GLY A 167 22.31 0.44 -4.61
CA GLY A 167 23.11 1.59 -4.22
C GLY A 167 23.76 1.40 -2.85
N SER A 168 22.98 0.99 -1.86
CA SER A 168 23.47 0.76 -0.49
C SER A 168 24.49 -0.38 -0.44
N THR A 169 24.25 -1.49 -1.14
CA THR A 169 25.17 -2.64 -1.18
C THR A 169 26.50 -2.25 -1.81
N TYR A 170 26.46 -1.56 -2.96
CA TYR A 170 27.67 -1.15 -3.65
C TYR A 170 28.48 -0.12 -2.85
N GLY A 171 27.80 0.81 -2.16
CA GLY A 171 28.45 1.73 -1.23
C GLY A 171 29.10 1.00 -0.07
N MET A 172 28.38 0.07 0.57
CA MET A 172 28.87 -0.72 1.69
C MET A 172 30.10 -1.55 1.33
N MET A 173 30.04 -2.29 0.21
CA MET A 173 31.15 -3.12 -0.26
C MET A 173 32.44 -2.32 -0.47
N ASN A 174 32.34 -1.08 -0.94
CA ASN A 174 33.51 -0.23 -1.15
C ASN A 174 34.00 0.43 0.15
N LEU A 175 33.11 0.75 1.09
CA LEU A 175 33.49 1.26 2.41
C LEU A 175 34.20 0.19 3.25
N LEU A 176 33.75 -1.06 3.17
CA LEU A 176 34.34 -2.19 3.92
C LEU A 176 35.81 -2.47 3.55
N LYS A 177 36.27 -2.03 2.38
CA LYS A 177 37.67 -2.11 1.95
C LYS A 177 38.59 -1.11 2.68
N LYS A 178 38.03 -0.11 3.37
CA LYS A 178 38.77 0.94 4.10
C LYS A 178 38.63 0.71 5.61
N SER A 179 39.71 0.90 6.37
CA SER A 179 39.72 0.71 7.83
C SER A 179 38.69 1.60 8.55
N PHE A 180 38.66 2.90 8.23
CA PHE A 180 37.66 3.83 8.73
C PHE A 180 36.25 3.49 8.21
N GLY A 181 36.13 3.13 6.93
CA GLY A 181 34.85 2.77 6.31
C GLY A 181 34.20 1.55 6.96
N ARG A 182 34.98 0.55 7.39
CA ARG A 182 34.47 -0.60 8.15
C ARG A 182 33.85 -0.19 9.48
N LYS A 183 34.51 0.67 10.26
CA LYS A 183 33.97 1.20 11.53
C LYS A 183 32.67 1.95 11.30
N MET A 184 32.63 2.79 10.26
CA MET A 184 31.44 3.55 9.89
C MET A 184 30.28 2.62 9.47
N VAL A 185 30.53 1.60 8.65
CA VAL A 185 29.50 0.63 8.25
C VAL A 185 28.93 -0.10 9.46
N ILE A 186 29.78 -0.61 10.36
CA ILE A 186 29.32 -1.29 11.59
C ILE A 186 28.43 -0.36 12.42
N PHE A 187 28.89 0.88 12.65
CA PHE A 187 28.11 1.88 13.38
C PHE A 187 26.75 2.14 12.73
N LEU A 188 26.73 2.37 11.41
CA LEU A 188 25.49 2.67 10.69
C LEU A 188 24.53 1.48 10.68
N VAL A 189 25.01 0.24 10.52
CA VAL A 189 24.18 -0.97 10.58
C VAL A 189 23.55 -1.14 11.96
N LEU A 190 24.28 -0.85 13.04
CA LEU A 190 23.73 -0.87 14.40
C LEU A 190 22.72 0.27 14.63
N LEU A 191 22.90 1.41 13.95
CA LEU A 191 22.02 2.56 14.05
C LEU A 191 20.70 2.40 13.26
N MET A 192 20.71 1.64 12.16
CA MET A 192 19.54 1.39 11.32
C MET A 192 18.28 0.93 12.08
N PRO A 193 18.33 -0.09 12.97
CA PRO A 193 17.15 -0.51 13.74
C PRO A 193 16.68 0.59 14.72
N LEU A 194 17.60 1.30 15.38
CA LEU A 194 17.25 2.37 16.32
C LEU A 194 16.50 3.51 15.64
N VAL A 195 17.00 3.94 14.47
CA VAL A 195 16.37 4.99 13.67
C VAL A 195 15.01 4.53 13.12
N MET A 196 14.90 3.25 12.71
CA MET A 196 13.61 2.72 12.25
C MET A 196 12.59 2.66 13.40
N VAL A 197 12.99 2.21 14.60
CA VAL A 197 12.14 2.21 15.80
C VAL A 197 11.70 3.63 16.13
N GLY A 198 12.64 4.58 16.20
CA GLY A 198 12.32 5.99 16.45
C GLY A 198 11.29 6.53 15.46
N ARG A 199 11.47 6.25 14.16
CA ARG A 199 10.55 6.65 13.10
C ARG A 199 9.14 6.09 13.25
N VAL A 200 8.98 4.83 13.68
CA VAL A 200 7.65 4.20 13.75
C VAL A 200 7.01 4.27 15.14
N SER A 201 7.78 4.55 16.19
CA SER A 201 7.34 4.49 17.60
C SER A 201 6.07 5.31 17.88
N HIS A 202 5.99 6.54 17.39
CA HIS A 202 4.82 7.42 17.56
C HIS A 202 3.51 6.81 17.01
N ARG A 203 3.57 5.94 16.00
CA ARG A 203 2.39 5.26 15.43
C ARG A 203 1.86 4.15 16.33
N TRP A 204 2.72 3.63 17.21
CA TRP A 204 2.40 2.57 18.16
C TRP A 204 2.10 3.11 19.55
N ILE A 205 2.59 4.31 19.88
CA ILE A 205 2.46 4.91 21.21
C ILE A 205 1.42 6.04 21.18
N ASP A 206 1.64 7.08 20.39
CA ASP A 206 0.88 8.33 20.48
C ASP A 206 -0.34 8.37 19.56
N ASN A 207 -0.18 7.90 18.32
CA ASN A 207 -1.17 8.01 17.24
C ASN A 207 -1.54 6.62 16.72
N LYS A 208 -2.08 5.78 17.60
CA LYS A 208 -2.55 4.45 17.21
C LYS A 208 -3.67 4.56 16.20
N GLN A 209 -3.46 3.99 15.02
CA GLN A 209 -4.51 3.90 14.00
C GLN A 209 -5.67 2.97 14.44
N VAL A 210 -5.39 2.03 15.34
CA VAL A 210 -6.34 1.02 15.80
C VAL A 210 -6.36 1.03 17.32
N PRO A 211 -7.54 1.18 17.94
CA PRO A 211 -7.69 1.11 19.39
C PRO A 211 -7.21 -0.22 19.98
N ASN A 212 -6.70 -0.16 21.21
CA ASN A 212 -6.14 -1.32 21.91
C ASN A 212 -7.17 -2.45 22.07
N GLU A 213 -8.43 -2.11 22.25
CA GLU A 213 -9.56 -3.01 22.38
C GLU A 213 -9.69 -3.92 21.16
N LEU A 214 -9.54 -3.36 19.96
CA LEU A 214 -9.60 -4.12 18.72
C LEU A 214 -8.35 -4.96 18.49
N ILE A 215 -7.18 -4.55 19.00
CA ILE A 215 -5.94 -5.31 18.87
C ILE A 215 -5.91 -6.48 19.86
N TYR A 216 -6.06 -6.19 21.15
CA TYR A 216 -5.80 -7.13 22.24
C TYR A 216 -7.06 -7.86 22.71
N SER A 217 -8.25 -7.28 22.49
CA SER A 217 -9.54 -7.84 22.95
C SER A 217 -10.45 -8.27 21.80
N SER A 218 -9.97 -8.34 20.55
CA SER A 218 -10.74 -8.78 19.37
C SER A 218 -11.50 -10.09 19.59
N HIS A 219 -10.89 -11.05 20.28
CA HIS A 219 -11.50 -12.33 20.61
C HIS A 219 -12.76 -12.20 21.47
N VAL A 220 -12.89 -11.15 22.30
CA VAL A 220 -14.07 -10.87 23.11
C VAL A 220 -15.21 -10.40 22.21
N PHE A 221 -14.95 -9.43 21.32
CA PHE A 221 -15.92 -9.00 20.31
C PHE A 221 -16.39 -10.17 19.45
N GLN A 222 -15.46 -11.02 19.01
CA GLN A 222 -15.74 -12.16 18.15
C GLN A 222 -16.57 -13.26 18.83
N LYS A 223 -16.56 -13.37 20.15
CA LYS A 223 -17.44 -14.30 20.88
C LYS A 223 -18.89 -13.83 20.91
N ILE A 224 -19.12 -12.52 20.86
CA ILE A 224 -20.44 -11.91 21.01
C ILE A 224 -21.09 -11.64 19.65
N LEU A 225 -20.32 -11.06 18.72
CA LEU A 225 -20.80 -10.72 17.39
C LEU A 225 -20.95 -11.99 16.55
N PRO A 226 -22.09 -12.27 15.91
CA PRO A 226 -22.24 -13.44 15.06
C PRO A 226 -21.39 -13.35 13.79
N GLN A 227 -20.75 -14.46 13.40
CA GLN A 227 -19.82 -14.50 12.26
C GLN A 227 -20.52 -14.36 10.90
N ASN A 228 -21.76 -14.83 10.81
CA ASN A 228 -22.52 -14.89 9.54
C ASN A 228 -23.42 -13.68 9.31
N GLU A 229 -23.53 -12.76 10.29
CA GLU A 229 -24.34 -11.55 10.14
C GLU A 229 -23.46 -10.36 9.74
N LYS A 230 -24.07 -9.41 9.04
CA LYS A 230 -23.46 -8.13 8.75
C LYS A 230 -23.64 -7.19 9.93
N ILE A 231 -22.60 -6.45 10.28
CA ILE A 231 -22.61 -5.45 11.35
C ILE A 231 -22.43 -4.03 10.79
N ILE A 232 -22.83 -3.03 11.55
CA ILE A 232 -22.35 -1.65 11.37
C ILE A 232 -21.27 -1.38 12.42
N ILE A 233 -20.23 -0.66 12.03
CA ILE A 233 -19.23 -0.11 12.94
C ILE A 233 -19.12 1.40 12.81
N HIS A 234 -19.05 2.08 13.94
CA HIS A 234 -18.77 3.50 14.07
C HIS A 234 -17.37 3.72 14.67
N GLY A 235 -16.78 4.90 14.42
CA GLY A 235 -15.45 5.27 14.91
C GLY A 235 -14.28 4.87 14.02
N ASP A 236 -14.51 4.04 13.01
CA ASP A 236 -13.48 3.70 12.02
C ASP A 236 -13.38 4.83 11.00
N SER A 237 -12.30 5.60 11.07
CA SER A 237 -11.96 6.64 10.07
C SER A 237 -11.69 6.06 8.67
N THR A 238 -11.59 4.73 8.57
CA THR A 238 -11.42 4.00 7.33
C THR A 238 -12.68 3.18 7.01
N PRO A 239 -12.82 2.68 5.77
CA PRO A 239 -13.99 1.88 5.39
C PRO A 239 -13.96 0.44 5.90
N LEU A 240 -12.86 -0.06 6.49
CA LEU A 240 -12.68 -1.50 6.72
C LEU A 240 -11.71 -1.92 7.83
N VAL A 241 -10.89 -1.04 8.40
CA VAL A 241 -9.84 -1.45 9.34
C VAL A 241 -10.45 -2.07 10.59
N TYR A 242 -11.47 -1.48 11.21
CA TYR A 242 -12.05 -2.04 12.42
C TYR A 242 -12.77 -3.37 12.13
N LEU A 243 -13.48 -3.46 10.99
CA LEU A 243 -14.10 -4.71 10.53
C LEU A 243 -13.07 -5.84 10.36
N TYR A 244 -11.87 -5.51 9.90
CA TYR A 244 -10.76 -6.45 9.77
C TYR A 244 -10.33 -7.02 11.13
N TYR A 245 -10.13 -6.17 12.14
CA TYR A 245 -9.77 -6.61 13.50
C TYR A 245 -10.91 -7.38 14.19
N LEU A 246 -12.16 -7.00 13.93
CA LEU A 246 -13.33 -7.73 14.42
C LEU A 246 -13.53 -9.07 13.69
N ASN A 247 -12.88 -9.29 12.55
CA ASN A 247 -13.14 -10.43 11.66
C ASN A 247 -14.65 -10.57 11.35
N ARG A 248 -15.30 -9.46 10.99
CA ARG A 248 -16.73 -9.41 10.67
C ARG A 248 -16.98 -8.73 9.33
N LYS A 249 -18.03 -9.18 8.64
CA LYS A 249 -18.54 -8.51 7.44
C LYS A 249 -19.48 -7.39 7.88
N GLY A 250 -19.46 -6.25 7.18
CA GLY A 250 -20.23 -5.11 7.61
C GLY A 250 -19.96 -3.82 6.86
N LEU A 251 -20.44 -2.73 7.43
CA LEU A 251 -20.27 -1.36 6.95
C LEU A 251 -19.61 -0.53 8.05
N SER A 252 -18.60 0.25 7.68
CA SER A 252 -18.09 1.34 8.53
C SER A 252 -18.86 2.60 8.18
N LEU A 253 -19.57 3.18 9.16
CA LEU A 253 -20.45 4.33 8.97
C LEU A 253 -20.22 5.39 10.06
N ASP A 254 -20.19 6.65 9.65
CA ASP A 254 -20.35 7.76 10.58
C ASP A 254 -21.83 7.91 10.95
N LEU A 255 -22.18 7.51 12.17
CA LEU A 255 -23.54 7.57 12.68
C LEU A 255 -24.02 8.99 12.97
N ASN A 256 -23.11 9.95 13.14
CA ASN A 256 -23.45 11.35 13.33
C ASN A 256 -23.98 11.98 12.04
N ALA A 257 -23.47 11.52 10.89
CA ALA A 257 -23.90 11.96 9.57
C ALA A 257 -25.00 11.07 8.93
N LEU A 258 -25.36 9.94 9.56
CA LEU A 258 -26.30 8.98 9.00
C LEU A 258 -27.75 9.41 9.21
N SER A 259 -28.55 9.43 8.13
CA SER A 259 -29.98 9.72 8.24
C SER A 259 -30.79 8.53 8.74
N VAL A 260 -31.91 8.81 9.43
CA VAL A 260 -32.86 7.80 9.94
C VAL A 260 -33.36 6.88 8.83
N ASN A 261 -33.63 7.43 7.64
CA ASN A 261 -34.10 6.65 6.48
C ASN A 261 -33.05 5.62 6.03
N LYS A 262 -31.77 6.01 5.95
CA LYS A 262 -30.69 5.08 5.60
C LYS A 262 -30.49 4.02 6.67
N MET A 263 -30.55 4.39 7.94
CA MET A 263 -30.46 3.42 9.04
C MET A 263 -31.61 2.39 8.98
N SER A 264 -32.83 2.84 8.71
CA SER A 264 -33.99 1.96 8.50
C SER A 264 -33.79 1.01 7.32
N GLU A 265 -33.19 1.48 6.22
CA GLU A 265 -32.84 0.64 5.07
C GLU A 265 -31.86 -0.47 5.45
N TYR A 266 -30.80 -0.16 6.20
CA TYR A 266 -29.83 -1.18 6.64
C TYR A 266 -30.44 -2.21 7.59
N LYS A 267 -31.31 -1.78 8.51
CA LYS A 267 -32.07 -2.70 9.37
C LYS A 267 -32.96 -3.63 8.55
N LYS A 268 -33.67 -3.09 7.54
CA LYS A 268 -34.49 -3.88 6.60
C LYS A 268 -33.65 -4.87 5.78
N LYS A 269 -32.40 -4.52 5.46
CA LYS A 269 -31.41 -5.41 4.83
C LYS A 269 -30.84 -6.48 5.78
N GLY A 270 -31.33 -6.54 7.02
CA GLY A 270 -30.99 -7.58 7.99
C GLY A 270 -29.77 -7.29 8.87
N ILE A 271 -29.27 -6.04 8.91
CA ILE A 271 -28.23 -5.65 9.87
C ILE A 271 -28.86 -5.51 11.25
N LYS A 272 -28.39 -6.31 12.21
CA LYS A 272 -28.91 -6.38 13.59
C LYS A 272 -27.91 -5.91 14.65
N TRP A 273 -26.66 -5.68 14.27
CA TRP A 273 -25.59 -5.37 15.21
C TRP A 273 -24.90 -4.08 14.85
N LEU A 274 -24.61 -3.30 15.88
CA LEU A 274 -23.84 -2.08 15.81
C LEU A 274 -22.70 -2.15 16.84
N VAL A 275 -21.51 -1.73 16.43
CA VAL A 275 -20.36 -1.53 17.30
C VAL A 275 -19.96 -0.06 17.21
N SER A 276 -19.79 0.62 18.34
CA SER A 276 -19.47 2.05 18.37
C SER A 276 -18.46 2.37 19.46
N ASP A 277 -17.52 3.26 19.20
CA ASP A 277 -16.60 3.84 20.19
C ASP A 277 -17.18 5.07 20.92
N THR A 278 -18.42 5.44 20.61
CA THR A 278 -19.19 6.52 21.22
C THR A 278 -20.50 5.96 21.80
N ASP A 279 -20.98 6.55 22.90
CA ASP A 279 -22.20 6.08 23.57
C ASP A 279 -23.41 6.14 22.61
N PRO A 280 -24.19 5.05 22.48
CA PRO A 280 -25.33 5.01 21.56
C PRO A 280 -26.41 6.07 21.82
N SER A 281 -26.53 6.58 23.03
CA SER A 281 -27.50 7.62 23.40
C SER A 281 -27.20 8.99 22.77
N GLU A 282 -25.96 9.23 22.36
CA GLU A 282 -25.52 10.46 21.72
C GLU A 282 -25.98 10.53 20.25
N PHE A 283 -26.21 9.38 19.61
CA PHE A 283 -26.63 9.34 18.21
C PHE A 283 -28.11 9.68 18.04
N GLN A 284 -28.38 10.82 17.41
CA GLN A 284 -29.74 11.21 17.02
C GLN A 284 -30.44 10.14 16.16
N VAL A 285 -29.67 9.45 15.30
CA VAL A 285 -30.21 8.39 14.44
C VAL A 285 -30.78 7.22 15.26
N LEU A 286 -30.18 6.88 16.40
CA LEU A 286 -30.61 5.73 17.22
C LEU A 286 -31.82 6.02 18.10
N LYS A 287 -32.12 7.29 18.41
CA LYS A 287 -33.30 7.66 19.23
C LYS A 287 -34.63 7.20 18.63
N ASN A 288 -34.68 7.00 17.31
CA ASN A 288 -35.86 6.53 16.59
C ASN A 288 -35.98 5.01 16.50
N PHE A 289 -35.06 4.27 17.14
CA PHE A 289 -35.03 2.81 17.09
C PHE A 289 -34.94 2.23 18.50
N GLN A 290 -35.64 1.12 18.72
CA GLN A 290 -35.35 0.27 19.87
C GLN A 290 -33.98 -0.39 19.64
N TYR A 291 -33.14 -0.34 20.65
CA TYR A 291 -31.88 -1.05 20.67
C TYR A 291 -31.57 -1.52 22.10
N SER A 292 -30.69 -2.50 22.22
CA SER A 292 -30.19 -2.99 23.50
C SER A 292 -28.67 -2.98 23.50
N LYS A 293 -28.11 -2.37 24.54
CA LYS A 293 -26.66 -2.42 24.80
C LYS A 293 -26.34 -3.78 25.40
N ILE A 294 -25.53 -4.57 24.69
CA ILE A 294 -25.20 -5.95 25.07
C ILE A 294 -24.03 -5.96 26.05
N ILE A 295 -22.95 -5.25 25.71
CA ILE A 295 -21.76 -5.15 26.54
C ILE A 295 -20.93 -3.92 26.16
N GLU A 296 -20.03 -3.54 27.06
CA GLU A 296 -18.93 -2.62 26.80
C GLU A 296 -17.59 -3.34 26.85
N ILE A 297 -16.71 -3.02 25.90
CA ILE A 297 -15.33 -3.52 25.86
C ILE A 297 -14.44 -2.29 25.70
N GLY A 298 -13.85 -1.83 26.81
CA GLY A 298 -13.13 -0.55 26.84
C GLY A 298 -14.06 0.61 26.43
N SER A 299 -13.63 1.42 25.46
CA SER A 299 -14.48 2.49 24.92
C SER A 299 -15.57 2.02 23.93
N PHE A 300 -15.61 0.74 23.57
CA PHE A 300 -16.57 0.24 22.58
C PHE A 300 -17.85 -0.29 23.20
N HIS A 301 -18.98 0.07 22.62
CA HIS A 301 -20.30 -0.45 22.93
C HIS A 301 -20.77 -1.41 21.83
N ILE A 302 -21.14 -2.63 22.23
CA ILE A 302 -21.80 -3.59 21.34
C ILE A 302 -23.31 -3.49 21.54
N ILE A 303 -24.02 -3.23 20.46
CA ILE A 303 -25.45 -2.91 20.45
C ILE A 303 -26.17 -3.87 19.52
N LYS A 304 -27.33 -4.34 19.95
CA LYS A 304 -28.29 -5.06 19.12
C LYS A 304 -29.46 -4.13 18.76
N LEU A 305 -29.65 -3.94 17.46
CA LEU A 305 -30.66 -3.07 16.83
C LEU A 305 -32.01 -3.78 16.68
#